data_AF-W9H0A7-F1
#
_entry.id   AF-W9H0A7-F1
#
_cell.length_a   1.000
_cell.length_b   1.000
_cell.length_c   1.000
_cell.angle_alpha   90.00
_cell.angle_beta   90.00
_cell.angle_gamma   90.00
#
_symmetry.space_group_name_H-M   'P 1'
#
loop_
_entity.id
_entity.type
_entity.pdbx_description
1 polymer ?
#
loop_
_entity_poly.entity_id
_entity_poly.type
_entity_poly.pdbx_seq_one_letter_code
_entity_poly.pdbx_strand_id
1 'polypeptide(L)'
;MPNNPTRPAFGVDVFLSRTDPRNRAASAGRAVALAGVVLPLFLIGILKFTQVEIDALKPLIGGTPWLAWLYPVFGEAGASYLLGVVEIITAALFVASPWSALAGVAAGALGSLTFAVTTSTMFALPIWEGSLGGFPWLNATGQFLIKDVALLGISLLVFGGGAASLSRGHNPGSGGHAVRG
;
A
#
# COMPACT_ATOMS: atom_id res chain seq x y z
N MET A 1 -30.12 27.29 19.61
CA MET A 1 -29.73 25.92 19.20
C MET A 1 -28.23 25.92 18.96
N PRO A 2 -27.43 24.99 19.52
CA PRO A 2 -25.97 25.07 19.44
C PRO A 2 -25.45 24.62 18.07
N ASN A 3 -24.38 25.28 17.66
CA ASN A 3 -23.66 25.10 16.40
C ASN A 3 -23.16 23.67 16.19
N ASN A 4 -23.44 23.11 15.02
CA ASN A 4 -22.85 21.86 14.53
C ASN A 4 -21.43 22.16 14.00
N PRO A 5 -20.34 21.65 14.63
CA PRO A 5 -19.01 21.86 14.10
C PRO A 5 -18.82 20.99 12.85
N THR A 6 -18.53 21.68 11.75
CA THR A 6 -17.84 21.22 10.54
C THR A 6 -17.30 19.78 10.62
N ARG A 7 -18.06 18.81 10.09
CA ARG A 7 -17.44 17.55 9.67
C ARG A 7 -16.43 17.87 8.56
N PRO A 8 -15.16 17.46 8.66
CA PRO A 8 -14.23 17.63 7.56
C PRO A 8 -14.78 16.90 6.34
N ALA A 9 -14.80 17.57 5.18
CA ALA A 9 -15.36 17.04 3.94
C ALA A 9 -14.65 15.78 3.40
N PHE A 10 -13.54 15.38 4.04
CA PHE A 10 -12.76 14.18 3.74
C PHE A 10 -12.34 13.50 5.05
N GLY A 11 -13.19 12.64 5.59
CA GLY A 11 -12.90 11.82 6.78
C GLY A 11 -12.51 10.39 6.39
N VAL A 12 -11.58 9.78 7.13
CA VAL A 12 -11.21 8.35 7.00
C VAL A 12 -12.45 7.45 7.09
N ASP A 13 -13.45 7.89 7.83
CA ASP A 13 -14.79 7.35 7.98
C ASP A 13 -15.52 7.14 6.64
N VAL A 14 -15.29 7.97 5.60
CA VAL A 14 -15.81 7.74 4.24
C VAL A 14 -15.23 6.45 3.64
N PHE A 15 -14.01 6.06 4.01
CA PHE A 15 -13.42 4.79 3.61
C PHE A 15 -13.86 3.62 4.51
N LEU A 16 -14.51 3.87 5.65
CA LEU A 16 -14.89 2.83 6.63
C LEU A 16 -16.41 2.55 6.73
N SER A 17 -17.29 3.45 6.30
CA SER A 17 -18.74 3.26 6.42
C SER A 17 -19.28 2.18 5.47
N ARG A 18 -19.93 1.16 6.04
CA ARG A 18 -20.72 0.14 5.34
C ARG A 18 -22.20 0.59 5.38
N THR A 19 -22.88 0.55 4.23
CA THR A 19 -24.34 0.70 3.97
C THR A 19 -25.02 2.09 4.03
N ASP A 20 -25.23 2.67 2.84
CA ASP A 20 -26.16 3.77 2.44
C ASP A 20 -26.13 3.77 0.89
N PRO A 21 -27.21 3.95 0.10
CA PRO A 21 -27.16 4.08 -1.36
C PRO A 21 -26.18 5.15 -1.89
N ARG A 22 -25.80 6.16 -1.09
CA ARG A 22 -24.66 7.06 -1.36
C ARG A 22 -23.30 6.35 -1.39
N ASN A 23 -23.24 5.07 -0.99
CA ASN A 23 -22.03 4.25 -0.88
C ASN A 23 -21.75 3.35 -2.09
N ARG A 24 -22.53 3.38 -3.19
CA ARG A 24 -22.13 2.61 -4.40
C ARG A 24 -20.84 3.16 -5.00
N ALA A 25 -20.73 4.48 -5.10
CA ALA A 25 -19.51 5.17 -5.53
C ALA A 25 -18.34 4.91 -4.56
N ALA A 26 -18.58 4.99 -3.25
CA ALA A 26 -17.56 4.70 -2.23
C ALA A 26 -17.11 3.22 -2.26
N SER A 27 -18.05 2.28 -2.44
CA SER A 27 -17.75 0.86 -2.57
C SER A 27 -16.97 0.56 -3.85
N ALA A 28 -17.33 1.18 -4.97
CA ALA A 28 -16.59 1.08 -6.22
C ALA A 28 -15.19 1.67 -6.05
N GLY A 29 -15.06 2.85 -5.43
CA GLY A 29 -13.77 3.48 -5.13
C GLY A 29 -12.86 2.60 -4.26
N ARG A 30 -13.40 1.95 -3.22
CA ARG A 30 -12.65 0.99 -2.39
C ARG A 30 -12.20 -0.23 -3.21
N ALA A 31 -13.08 -0.78 -4.04
CA ALA A 31 -12.73 -1.91 -4.91
C ALA A 31 -11.64 -1.54 -5.92
N VAL A 32 -11.75 -0.37 -6.54
CA VAL A 32 -10.76 0.17 -7.48
C VAL A 32 -9.43 0.47 -6.77
N ALA A 33 -9.46 1.03 -5.57
CA ALA A 33 -8.25 1.27 -4.77
C ALA A 33 -7.54 -0.05 -4.40
N LEU A 34 -8.30 -1.05 -3.94
CA LEU A 34 -7.75 -2.38 -3.67
C LEU A 34 -7.19 -3.03 -4.94
N ALA A 35 -7.91 -2.98 -6.06
CA ALA A 35 -7.41 -3.46 -7.35
C ALA A 35 -6.14 -2.70 -7.79
N GLY A 36 -6.09 -1.39 -7.54
CA GLY A 36 -4.96 -0.52 -7.84
C GLY A 36 -3.70 -0.87 -7.05
N VAL A 37 -3.81 -1.51 -5.88
CA VAL A 37 -2.67 -2.05 -5.12
C VAL A 37 -2.38 -3.50 -5.49
N VAL A 38 -3.42 -4.32 -5.61
CA VAL A 38 -3.29 -5.76 -5.90
C VAL A 38 -2.69 -6.02 -7.28
N LEU A 39 -3.16 -5.30 -8.33
CA LEU A 39 -2.72 -5.56 -9.70
C LEU A 39 -1.23 -5.27 -9.90
N PRO A 40 -0.67 -4.10 -9.50
CA PRO A 40 0.76 -3.87 -9.60
C PRO A 40 1.57 -4.89 -8.79
N LEU A 41 1.21 -5.14 -7.53
CA LEU A 41 1.94 -6.10 -6.70
C LEU A 41 1.94 -7.51 -7.31
N PHE A 42 0.80 -7.98 -7.80
CA PHE A 42 0.70 -9.32 -8.36
C PHE A 42 1.44 -9.45 -9.69
N LEU A 43 1.20 -8.52 -10.63
CA LEU A 43 1.77 -8.62 -11.97
C LEU A 43 3.26 -8.29 -11.99
N ILE A 44 3.70 -7.25 -11.27
CA ILE A 44 5.13 -6.94 -11.12
C ILE A 44 5.81 -8.01 -10.27
N GLY A 45 5.14 -8.53 -9.24
CA GLY A 45 5.65 -9.63 -8.43
C GLY A 45 5.92 -10.89 -9.25
N ILE A 46 5.07 -11.23 -10.22
CA ILE A 46 5.35 -12.31 -11.19
C ILE A 46 6.50 -11.92 -12.12
N LEU A 47 6.57 -10.67 -12.57
CA LEU A 47 7.63 -10.19 -13.47
C LEU A 47 9.03 -10.30 -12.82
N LYS A 48 9.13 -10.21 -11.49
CA LYS A 48 10.38 -10.36 -10.71
C LYS A 48 11.10 -11.70 -10.92
N PHE A 49 10.42 -12.71 -11.45
CA PHE A 49 11.02 -14.00 -11.77
C PHE A 49 11.62 -14.07 -13.18
N THR A 50 11.75 -12.93 -13.87
CA THR A 50 12.30 -12.83 -15.23
C THR A 50 13.63 -12.10 -15.25
N GLN A 51 14.47 -12.40 -16.25
CA GLN A 51 15.75 -11.72 -16.45
C GLN A 51 15.57 -10.20 -16.67
N VAL A 52 14.48 -9.81 -17.35
CA VAL A 52 14.14 -8.41 -17.60
C VAL A 52 14.07 -7.62 -16.29
N GLU A 53 13.41 -8.17 -15.28
CA GLU A 53 13.24 -7.49 -14.00
C GLU A 53 14.51 -7.55 -13.13
N ILE A 54 15.28 -8.64 -13.22
CA ILE A 54 16.59 -8.74 -12.57
C ILE A 54 17.50 -7.59 -13.04
N ASP A 55 17.57 -7.36 -14.36
CA ASP A 55 18.38 -6.29 -14.93
C ASP A 55 17.80 -4.90 -14.64
N ALA A 56 16.48 -4.74 -14.65
CA ALA A 56 15.82 -3.49 -14.29
C ALA A 56 16.08 -3.09 -12.83
N LEU A 57 16.20 -4.06 -11.92
CA LEU A 57 16.44 -3.82 -10.49
C LEU A 57 17.89 -3.42 -10.17
N LYS A 58 18.88 -3.74 -11.02
CA LYS A 58 20.30 -3.40 -10.79
C LYS A 58 20.54 -1.94 -10.42
N PRO A 59 20.11 -0.96 -11.24
CA PRO A 59 20.28 0.44 -10.89
C PRO A 59 19.42 0.87 -9.70
N LEU A 60 18.25 0.26 -9.50
CA LEU A 60 17.34 0.59 -8.40
C LEU A 60 17.94 0.18 -7.04
N ILE A 61 18.31 -1.09 -6.88
CA ILE A 61 18.86 -1.64 -5.63
C ILE A 61 20.31 -1.18 -5.44
N GLY A 62 21.13 -1.21 -6.49
CA GLY A 62 22.54 -0.80 -6.41
C GLY A 62 22.71 0.70 -6.16
N GLY A 63 21.77 1.52 -6.64
CA GLY A 63 21.76 2.97 -6.42
C GLY A 63 21.13 3.42 -5.10
N THR A 64 20.64 2.49 -4.25
CA THR A 64 19.94 2.82 -3.00
C THR A 64 20.62 2.15 -1.79
N PRO A 65 21.31 2.93 -0.92
CA PRO A 65 22.15 2.36 0.14
C PRO A 65 21.45 1.39 1.10
N TRP A 66 20.17 1.62 1.41
CA TRP A 66 19.39 0.76 2.32
C TRP A 66 18.85 -0.52 1.67
N LEU A 67 18.95 -0.66 0.33
CA LEU A 67 18.64 -1.90 -0.39
C LEU A 67 19.89 -2.64 -0.87
N ALA A 68 21.02 -1.95 -1.00
CA ALA A 68 22.26 -2.49 -1.55
C ALA A 68 22.75 -3.78 -0.86
N TRP A 69 22.38 -4.01 0.41
CA TRP A 69 22.71 -5.24 1.16
C TRP A 69 22.05 -6.51 0.60
N LEU A 70 20.96 -6.38 -0.17
CA LEU A 70 20.27 -7.54 -0.75
C LEU A 70 21.17 -8.33 -1.71
N TYR A 71 22.01 -7.65 -2.47
CA TYR A 71 22.90 -8.28 -3.45
C TYR A 71 24.00 -9.15 -2.86
N PRO A 72 24.79 -8.72 -1.85
CA PRO A 72 25.77 -9.61 -1.23
C PRO A 72 25.13 -10.80 -0.50
N VAL A 73 23.86 -10.72 -0.06
CA VAL A 73 23.18 -11.82 0.67
C VAL A 73 22.50 -12.81 -0.28
N PHE A 74 21.77 -12.32 -1.29
CA PHE A 74 20.91 -13.15 -2.15
C PHE A 74 21.37 -13.21 -3.61
N GLY A 75 22.35 -12.40 -4.01
CA GLY A 75 22.67 -12.15 -5.41
C GLY A 75 21.59 -11.32 -6.12
N GLU A 76 21.86 -10.93 -7.37
CA GLU A 76 20.93 -10.11 -8.16
C GLU A 76 19.59 -10.82 -8.41
N ALA A 77 19.67 -12.09 -8.85
CA ALA A 77 18.49 -12.91 -9.11
C ALA A 77 17.71 -13.23 -7.83
N GLY A 78 18.40 -13.64 -6.76
CA GLY A 78 17.76 -13.97 -5.49
C GLY A 78 17.09 -12.76 -4.83
N ALA A 79 17.72 -11.57 -4.91
CA ALA A 79 17.10 -10.34 -4.45
C ALA A 79 15.81 -10.02 -5.23
N SER A 80 15.82 -10.17 -6.56
CA SER A 80 14.61 -10.01 -7.38
C SER A 80 13.52 -10.99 -6.97
N TYR A 81 13.83 -12.28 -6.84
CA TYR A 81 12.86 -13.32 -6.48
C TYR A 81 12.29 -13.09 -5.09
N LEU A 82 13.10 -12.68 -4.11
CA LEU A 82 12.66 -12.35 -2.76
C LEU A 82 11.60 -11.23 -2.80
N LEU A 83 11.89 -10.13 -3.51
CA LEU A 83 10.93 -9.03 -3.68
C LEU A 83 9.65 -9.52 -4.36
N GLY A 84 9.75 -10.36 -5.39
CA GLY A 84 8.59 -10.96 -6.07
C GLY A 84 7.70 -11.78 -5.13
N VAL A 85 8.30 -12.62 -4.28
CA VAL A 85 7.56 -13.38 -3.26
C VAL A 85 6.84 -12.44 -2.29
N VAL A 86 7.52 -11.41 -1.78
CA VAL A 86 6.94 -10.42 -0.87
C VAL A 86 5.76 -9.70 -1.53
N GLU A 87 5.89 -9.27 -2.78
CA GLU A 87 4.84 -8.59 -3.53
C GLU A 87 3.61 -9.50 -3.73
N ILE A 88 3.80 -10.76 -4.13
CA ILE A 88 2.71 -11.73 -4.33
C ILE A 88 1.99 -12.06 -3.02
N ILE A 89 2.73 -12.28 -1.92
CA ILE A 89 2.12 -12.52 -0.60
C ILE A 89 1.32 -11.29 -0.17
N THR A 90 1.87 -10.09 -0.35
CA THR A 90 1.21 -8.84 0.01
C THR A 90 -0.08 -8.65 -0.81
N ALA A 91 -0.05 -8.96 -2.12
CA ALA A 91 -1.24 -8.95 -2.97
C ALA A 91 -2.33 -9.92 -2.46
N ALA A 92 -1.95 -11.15 -2.10
CA ALA A 92 -2.88 -12.13 -1.55
C ALA A 92 -3.52 -11.66 -0.23
N LEU A 93 -2.75 -11.01 0.63
CA LEU A 93 -3.27 -10.41 1.87
C LEU A 93 -4.22 -9.25 1.59
N PHE A 94 -3.93 -8.39 0.61
CA PHE A 94 -4.86 -7.33 0.21
C PHE A 94 -6.17 -7.90 -0.34
N VAL A 95 -6.11 -8.98 -1.12
CA VAL A 95 -7.31 -9.71 -1.56
C VAL A 95 -8.08 -10.22 -0.34
N ALA A 96 -7.43 -10.82 0.66
CA ALA A 96 -8.10 -11.33 1.86
C ALA A 96 -8.63 -10.24 2.82
N SER A 97 -8.12 -9.01 2.74
CA SER A 97 -8.40 -7.91 3.67
C SER A 97 -9.89 -7.53 3.86
N PRO A 98 -10.80 -7.64 2.86
CA PRO A 98 -12.21 -7.32 3.05
C PRO A 98 -12.93 -8.29 4.01
N TRP A 99 -12.41 -9.52 4.13
CA TRP A 99 -13.01 -10.61 4.91
C TRP A 99 -12.33 -10.83 6.26
N SER A 100 -11.10 -10.34 6.45
CA SER A 100 -10.35 -10.53 7.70
C SER A 100 -9.65 -9.24 8.12
N ALA A 101 -10.01 -8.73 9.30
CA ALA A 101 -9.37 -7.55 9.88
C ALA A 101 -7.87 -7.78 10.14
N LEU A 102 -7.48 -9.00 10.53
CA LEU A 102 -6.08 -9.38 10.68
C LEU A 102 -5.34 -9.38 9.34
N ALA A 103 -5.98 -9.91 8.29
CA ALA A 103 -5.41 -9.84 6.94
C ALA A 103 -5.28 -8.38 6.47
N GLY A 104 -6.23 -7.50 6.79
CA GLY A 104 -6.13 -6.06 6.52
C GLY A 104 -4.96 -5.39 7.23
N VAL A 105 -4.73 -5.70 8.51
CA VAL A 105 -3.55 -5.20 9.24
C VAL A 105 -2.26 -5.72 8.60
N ALA A 106 -2.16 -7.02 8.32
CA ALA A 106 -0.98 -7.60 7.72
C ALA A 106 -0.70 -7.06 6.32
N ALA A 107 -1.72 -6.99 5.46
CA ALA A 107 -1.65 -6.41 4.11
C ALA A 107 -1.20 -4.95 4.15
N GLY A 108 -1.87 -4.15 4.98
CA GLY A 108 -1.58 -2.73 5.10
C GLY A 108 -0.18 -2.47 5.66
N ALA A 109 0.28 -3.26 6.63
CA ALA A 109 1.62 -3.13 7.19
C ALA A 109 2.71 -3.49 6.17
N LEU A 110 2.60 -4.66 5.53
CA LEU A 110 3.57 -5.11 4.52
C LEU A 110 3.55 -4.20 3.29
N GLY A 111 2.36 -3.85 2.78
CA GLY A 111 2.21 -2.92 1.67
C GLY A 111 2.81 -1.54 1.99
N SER A 112 2.53 -1.00 3.18
CA SER A 112 3.09 0.30 3.58
C SER A 112 4.61 0.24 3.68
N LEU A 113 5.18 -0.85 4.21
CA LEU A 113 6.63 -1.01 4.27
C LEU A 113 7.22 -1.07 2.85
N THR A 114 6.68 -1.92 1.98
CA THR A 114 7.12 -2.06 0.59
C THR A 114 7.08 -0.73 -0.14
N PHE A 115 5.94 -0.03 -0.14
CA PHE A 115 5.79 1.22 -0.88
C PHE A 115 6.55 2.39 -0.24
N ALA A 116 6.75 2.40 1.07
CA ALA A 116 7.62 3.38 1.71
C ALA A 116 9.07 3.19 1.28
N VAL A 117 9.55 1.95 1.23
CA VAL A 117 10.88 1.60 0.75
C VAL A 117 11.03 1.98 -0.73
N THR A 118 10.11 1.61 -1.61
CA THR A 118 10.20 1.95 -3.03
C THR A 118 10.10 3.46 -3.27
N THR A 119 9.16 4.14 -2.61
CA THR A 119 9.04 5.61 -2.68
C THR A 119 10.32 6.29 -2.20
N SER A 120 10.97 5.77 -1.15
CA SER A 120 12.22 6.36 -0.66
C SER A 120 13.35 6.35 -1.69
N THR A 121 13.34 5.41 -2.65
CA THR A 121 14.37 5.33 -3.71
C THR A 121 14.40 6.56 -4.60
N MET A 122 13.28 7.28 -4.69
CA MET A 122 13.18 8.55 -5.42
C MET A 122 14.12 9.63 -4.88
N PHE A 123 14.54 9.55 -3.62
CA PHE A 123 15.51 10.48 -3.02
C PHE A 123 16.96 10.12 -3.32
N ALA A 124 17.25 8.85 -3.63
CA ALA A 124 18.60 8.37 -3.91
C ALA A 124 18.90 8.31 -5.42
N LEU A 125 17.87 8.16 -6.25
CA LEU A 125 18.01 7.92 -7.69
C LEU A 125 17.74 9.19 -8.51
N PRO A 126 18.39 9.33 -9.69
CA PRO A 126 18.08 10.41 -10.62
C PRO A 126 16.71 10.13 -11.28
N ILE A 127 15.64 10.65 -10.70
CA ILE A 127 14.26 10.50 -11.21
C ILE A 127 13.81 11.61 -12.16
N TRP A 128 14.60 12.68 -12.25
CA TRP A 128 14.29 13.86 -13.05
C TRP A 128 14.91 13.74 -14.44
N GLU A 129 14.20 14.24 -15.45
CA GLU A 129 14.63 14.23 -16.85
C GLU A 129 15.66 15.36 -17.08
N GLY A 130 16.94 14.99 -17.07
CA GLY A 130 18.05 15.92 -17.20
C GLY A 130 18.04 16.67 -18.54
N SER A 131 17.58 16.04 -19.64
CA SER A 131 17.52 16.68 -20.96
C SER A 131 16.50 17.82 -21.03
N LEU A 132 15.53 17.85 -20.11
CA LEU A 132 14.51 18.91 -19.98
C LEU A 132 14.82 19.90 -18.85
N GLY A 133 16.04 19.90 -18.30
CA GLY A 133 16.45 20.80 -17.23
C GLY A 133 16.12 20.30 -15.81
N GLY A 134 15.72 19.04 -15.65
CA GLY A 134 15.43 18.43 -14.35
C GLY A 134 14.01 18.67 -13.85
N PHE A 135 13.86 18.96 -12.55
CA PHE A 135 12.55 19.16 -11.92
C PHE A 135 11.73 20.24 -12.66
N PRO A 136 10.42 20.03 -12.94
CA PRO A 136 9.54 18.96 -12.46
C PRO A 136 9.33 17.78 -13.44
N TRP A 137 10.18 17.62 -14.45
CA TRP A 137 10.00 16.60 -15.49
C TRP A 137 10.52 15.24 -15.01
N LEU A 138 9.67 14.19 -15.05
CA LEU A 138 10.05 12.84 -14.63
C LEU A 138 10.58 12.02 -15.81
N ASN A 139 11.71 11.33 -15.60
CA ASN A 139 12.18 10.30 -16.53
C ASN A 139 11.40 8.98 -16.33
N ALA A 140 11.77 7.93 -17.08
CA ALA A 140 11.10 6.63 -17.01
C ALA A 140 11.08 6.03 -15.59
N THR A 141 12.18 6.12 -14.84
CA THR A 141 12.28 5.64 -13.45
C THR A 141 11.38 6.46 -12.52
N GLY A 142 11.40 7.79 -12.66
CA GLY A 142 10.53 8.68 -11.88
C GLY A 142 9.04 8.40 -12.11
N GLN A 143 8.64 8.18 -13.37
CA GLN A 143 7.26 7.81 -13.72
C GLN A 143 6.86 6.44 -13.16
N PHE A 144 7.80 5.49 -13.11
CA PHE A 144 7.56 4.20 -12.50
C PHE A 144 7.34 4.29 -10.99
N LEU A 145 8.12 5.11 -10.28
CA LEU A 145 8.12 5.20 -8.81
C LEU A 145 7.02 6.10 -8.24
N ILE A 146 6.65 7.19 -8.93
CA ILE A 146 5.73 8.20 -8.37
C ILE A 146 4.36 7.60 -7.99
N LYS A 147 3.90 6.56 -8.70
CA LYS A 147 2.63 5.88 -8.41
C LYS A 147 2.63 5.23 -7.02
N ASP A 148 3.80 4.83 -6.51
CA ASP A 148 3.92 4.11 -5.25
C ASP A 148 3.54 4.99 -4.05
N VAL A 149 3.61 6.32 -4.19
CA VAL A 149 3.08 7.27 -3.21
C VAL A 149 1.58 7.07 -2.97
N ALA A 150 0.81 6.86 -4.05
CA ALA A 150 -0.62 6.59 -3.94
C ALA A 150 -0.89 5.21 -3.32
N LEU A 151 -0.09 4.20 -3.70
CA LEU A 151 -0.21 2.84 -3.18
C LEU A 151 0.15 2.74 -1.69
N LEU A 152 1.13 3.53 -1.23
CA LEU A 152 1.44 3.72 0.18
C LEU A 152 0.24 4.30 0.94
N GLY A 153 -0.39 5.35 0.40
CA GLY A 153 -1.59 5.94 1.00
C GLY A 153 -2.73 4.94 1.16
N ILE A 154 -3.01 4.13 0.12
CA ILE A 154 -4.04 3.08 0.19
C ILE A 154 -3.67 2.01 1.22
N SER A 155 -2.40 1.61 1.28
CA SER A 155 -1.91 0.61 2.24
C SER A 155 -2.09 1.06 3.69
N LEU A 156 -1.79 2.33 3.99
CA LEU A 156 -2.00 2.93 5.31
C LEU A 156 -3.49 3.00 5.70
N LEU A 157 -4.37 3.29 4.74
CA LEU A 157 -5.82 3.28 4.97
C LEU A 157 -6.33 1.88 5.31
N VAL A 158 -5.86 0.86 4.59
CA VAL A 158 -6.21 -0.55 4.86
C VAL A 158 -5.67 -0.99 6.22
N PHE A 159 -4.44 -0.62 6.56
CA PHE A 159 -3.85 -0.86 7.88
C PHE A 159 -4.69 -0.26 9.00
N GLY A 160 -5.00 1.04 8.92
CA GLY A 160 -5.79 1.75 9.92
C GLY A 160 -7.21 1.19 10.08
N GLY A 161 -7.85 0.84 8.96
CA GLY A 161 -9.17 0.21 8.96
C GLY A 161 -9.18 -1.19 9.60
N GLY A 162 -8.15 -1.99 9.34
CA GLY A 162 -7.93 -3.29 9.98
C GLY A 162 -7.72 -3.16 11.48
N ALA A 163 -6.80 -2.27 11.89
CA ALA A 163 -6.46 -2.04 13.29
C ALA A 163 -7.69 -1.57 14.11
N ALA A 164 -8.44 -0.59 13.59
CA ALA A 164 -9.66 -0.11 14.23
C ALA A 164 -10.74 -1.20 14.34
N SER A 165 -10.79 -2.14 13.40
CA SER A 165 -11.75 -3.25 13.44
C SER A 165 -11.37 -4.30 14.50
N LEU A 166 -10.07 -4.58 14.67
CA LEU A 166 -9.59 -5.45 15.76
C LEU A 166 -9.81 -4.84 17.15
N SER A 167 -9.51 -3.54 17.32
CA SER A 167 -9.73 -2.85 18.59
C SER A 167 -11.18 -2.85 19.04
N ARG A 168 -12.14 -2.79 18.10
CA ARG A 168 -13.57 -2.89 18.39
C ARG A 168 -14.02 -4.30 18.78
N GLY A 169 -13.41 -5.33 18.17
CA GLY A 169 -13.67 -6.73 18.52
C GLY A 169 -13.12 -7.15 19.89
N HIS A 170 -12.12 -6.44 20.42
CA HIS A 170 -11.46 -6.75 21.70
C HIS A 170 -12.12 -6.08 22.92
N ASN A 171 -13.12 -5.20 22.76
CA ASN A 171 -13.69 -4.47 23.90
C ASN A 171 -14.71 -5.36 24.67
N PRO A 172 -14.38 -5.94 25.85
CA PRO A 172 -15.20 -6.95 26.51
C PRO A 172 -16.42 -6.38 27.24
N GLY A 173 -16.61 -5.05 27.25
CA GLY A 173 -17.51 -4.34 28.15
C GLY A 173 -18.90 -3.97 27.62
N SER A 174 -19.31 -4.35 26.41
CA SER A 174 -20.63 -3.97 25.87
C SER A 174 -21.73 -5.03 26.05
N GLY A 175 -21.47 -6.09 26.81
CA GLY A 175 -22.46 -7.10 27.19
C GLY A 175 -22.86 -6.97 28.65
N GLY A 176 -23.90 -6.17 28.95
CA GLY A 176 -24.52 -6.23 30.28
C GLY A 176 -25.08 -4.90 30.79
N HIS A 177 -26.21 -4.45 30.25
CA HIS A 177 -27.24 -3.78 31.04
C HIS A 177 -28.56 -3.77 30.26
N ALA A 178 -29.14 -4.96 30.06
CA ALA A 178 -30.59 -5.07 29.88
C ALA A 178 -31.20 -5.04 31.29
N VAL A 179 -31.55 -3.83 31.73
CA VAL A 179 -32.36 -3.60 32.92
C VAL A 179 -33.70 -4.31 32.70
N ARG A 180 -33.94 -5.38 33.47
CA ARG A 180 -35.29 -5.87 33.74
C ARG A 180 -35.92 -4.91 34.75
N GLY A 181 -36.90 -4.16 34.29
CA GLY A 181 -37.90 -3.46 35.10
C GLY A 181 -39.27 -3.85 34.56
#